data_AF-A0A2R7RHY7-F1
#
_entry.id   AF-A0A2R7RHY7-F1
#
_cell.length_a   1.000
_cell.length_b   1.000
_cell.length_c   1.000
_cell.angle_alpha   90.00
_cell.angle_beta   90.00
_cell.angle_gamma   90.00
#
_symmetry.space_group_name_H-M   'P 1'
#
loop_
_entity.id
_entity.type
_entity.pdbx_description
1 polymer ?
#
loop_
_entity_poly.entity_id
_entity_poly.type
_entity_poly.pdbx_seq_one_letter_code
_entity_poly.pdbx_strand_id
1 'polypeptide(L)' 'MTELNQKNEPEAAQPTPDWPAATADGIDDPSVAAIVTALDGVQALPVAEHETVYSELHDALLQALNEDAPLGEGRS' A
#
# COMPACT_ATOMS: atom_id res chain seq x y z
N MET A 1 13.06 32.02 17.24
CA MET A 1 13.44 30.59 17.36
C MET A 1 13.10 30.18 18.77
N THR A 2 12.48 28.99 18.93
CA THR A 2 11.46 28.61 19.96
C THR A 2 10.10 29.14 19.53
N GLU A 3 9.05 28.35 19.24
CA GLU A 3 8.51 27.21 19.98
C GLU A 3 7.75 26.26 19.03
N LEU A 4 8.20 25.01 18.88
CA LEU A 4 7.49 23.93 18.15
C LEU A 4 7.17 22.73 19.07
N ASN A 5 7.40 22.86 20.38
CA ASN A 5 7.29 21.77 21.35
C ASN A 5 5.94 21.71 22.11
N GLN A 6 4.91 22.44 21.65
CA GLN A 6 3.65 22.59 22.40
C GLN A 6 2.47 21.73 21.88
N LYS A 7 2.65 20.90 20.84
CA LYS A 7 1.57 20.06 20.28
C LYS A 7 1.91 18.57 20.31
N ASN A 8 2.38 18.07 21.44
CA ASN A 8 2.53 16.63 21.65
C ASN A 8 1.62 16.10 22.77
N GLU A 9 0.60 16.87 23.14
CA GLU A 9 -0.57 16.33 23.82
C GLU A 9 -1.12 15.19 22.94
N PRO A 10 -1.39 13.99 23.49
CA PRO A 10 -2.04 12.94 22.72
C PRO A 10 -3.45 13.43 22.42
N GLU A 11 -3.62 14.11 21.29
CA GLU A 11 -4.92 14.39 20.70
C GLU A 11 -5.64 13.04 20.65
N ALA A 12 -6.78 12.95 21.34
CA ALA A 12 -7.56 11.73 21.41
C ALA A 12 -7.68 11.19 19.99
N ALA A 13 -7.18 9.96 19.77
CA ALA A 13 -7.13 9.35 18.44
C ALA A 13 -8.47 9.59 17.76
N GLN A 14 -8.45 10.32 16.65
CA GLN A 14 -9.69 10.62 15.93
C GLN A 14 -10.42 9.31 15.67
N PRO A 15 -11.75 9.27 15.78
CA PRO A 15 -12.51 8.05 15.54
C PRO A 15 -12.09 7.49 14.19
N THR A 16 -11.57 6.25 14.19
CA THR A 16 -11.20 5.56 12.97
C THR A 16 -12.42 5.56 12.05
N PRO A 17 -12.34 6.10 10.83
CA PRO A 17 -13.47 6.08 9.92
C PRO A 17 -13.91 4.63 9.71
N ASP A 18 -15.22 4.41 9.62
CA ASP A 18 -15.80 3.09 9.35
C ASP A 18 -15.57 2.77 7.87
N TRP A 19 -14.34 2.38 7.55
CA TRP A 19 -13.96 1.94 6.22
C TRP A 19 -14.54 0.55 5.98
N PRO A 20 -15.07 0.28 4.77
CA PRO A 20 -15.45 -1.07 4.41
C PRO A 20 -14.23 -1.99 4.56
N ALA A 21 -14.45 -3.22 5.03
CA ALA A 21 -13.38 -4.20 5.18
C ALA A 21 -12.65 -4.34 3.84
N ALA A 22 -11.33 -4.12 3.84
CA ALA A 22 -10.46 -4.31 2.70
C ALA A 22 -10.34 -5.81 2.43
N THR A 23 -11.37 -6.38 1.81
CA THR A 23 -11.37 -7.76 1.36
C THR A 23 -10.95 -7.78 -0.10
N ALA A 24 -10.16 -8.77 -0.50
CA ALA A 24 -9.81 -8.97 -1.92
C ALA A 24 -11.03 -9.35 -2.79
N ASP A 25 -12.20 -9.48 -2.18
CA ASP A 25 -13.48 -9.77 -2.81
C ASP A 25 -13.91 -8.60 -3.70
N GLY A 26 -13.93 -8.82 -5.02
CA GLY A 26 -14.25 -7.80 -6.03
C GLY A 26 -13.05 -7.22 -6.79
N ILE A 27 -11.83 -7.74 -6.56
CA ILE A 27 -10.67 -7.41 -7.38
C ILE A 27 -10.62 -8.37 -8.57
N ASP A 28 -10.83 -7.84 -9.78
CA ASP A 28 -10.84 -8.62 -11.03
C ASP A 28 -9.42 -9.02 -11.47
N ASP A 29 -8.42 -8.19 -11.14
CA ASP A 29 -7.03 -8.46 -11.46
C ASP A 29 -6.35 -9.37 -10.41
N PRO A 30 -5.85 -10.56 -10.80
CA PRO A 30 -5.26 -11.51 -9.86
C PRO A 30 -3.96 -10.98 -9.22
N SER A 31 -3.21 -10.10 -9.90
CA SER A 31 -1.98 -9.50 -9.36
C SER A 31 -2.32 -8.50 -8.26
N VAL A 32 -3.32 -7.65 -8.48
CA VAL A 32 -3.84 -6.72 -7.48
C VAL A 32 -4.47 -7.47 -6.30
N ALA A 33 -5.16 -8.59 -6.53
CA ALA A 33 -5.77 -9.39 -5.48
C ALA A 33 -4.71 -10.04 -4.55
N ALA A 34 -3.62 -10.55 -5.12
CA ALA A 34 -2.49 -11.09 -4.36
C ALA A 34 -1.83 -10.01 -3.49
N ILE A 35 -1.71 -8.80 -4.02
CA ILE A 35 -1.10 -7.67 -3.34
C ILE A 35 -1.97 -7.15 -2.18
N VAL A 36 -3.29 -7.05 -2.38
CA VAL A 36 -4.22 -6.67 -1.31
C VAL A 36 -4.23 -7.70 -0.19
N THR A 37 -4.11 -8.99 -0.52
CA THR A 37 -3.96 -10.05 0.48
C THR A 37 -2.66 -9.91 1.28
N ALA A 38 -1.56 -9.51 0.64
CA ALA A 38 -0.29 -9.25 1.34
C ALA A 38 -0.39 -8.04 2.28
N LEU A 39 -1.12 -7.00 1.89
CA LEU A 39 -1.36 -5.80 2.71
C LEU A 39 -2.16 -6.07 3.98
N ASP A 40 -3.09 -7.03 3.98
CA ASP A 40 -3.84 -7.43 5.18
C ASP A 40 -2.93 -7.97 6.30
N GLY A 41 -1.75 -8.49 5.95
CA GLY A 41 -0.74 -8.92 6.92
C GLY A 41 0.10 -7.78 7.53
N VAL A 42 0.14 -6.60 6.91
CA VAL A 42 1.05 -5.50 7.28
C VAL A 42 0.68 -4.85 8.61
N GLN A 43 -0.60 -4.82 8.94
CA GLN A 43 -1.11 -4.37 10.24
C GLN A 43 -0.55 -5.18 11.42
N ALA A 44 -0.13 -6.43 11.18
CA ALA A 44 0.53 -7.27 12.20
C ALA A 44 2.06 -7.11 12.22
N LEU A 45 2.65 -6.44 11.21
CA LEU A 45 4.09 -6.23 11.11
C LEU A 45 4.53 -4.99 11.89
N PRO A 46 5.75 -5.01 12.46
CA PRO A 46 6.34 -3.84 13.09
C PRO A 46 6.53 -2.72 12.06
N VAL A 47 6.29 -1.47 12.46
CA VAL A 47 6.40 -0.27 11.59
C VAL A 47 7.75 -0.17 10.89
N ALA A 48 8.83 -0.66 11.53
CA ALA A 48 10.17 -0.69 10.93
C ALA A 48 10.25 -1.53 9.65
N GLU A 49 9.35 -2.50 9.46
CA GLU A 49 9.32 -3.35 8.26
C GLU A 49 8.28 -2.89 7.22
N HIS A 50 7.47 -1.87 7.53
CA HIS A 50 6.47 -1.34 6.59
C HIS A 50 7.14 -0.76 5.35
N GLU A 51 8.27 -0.05 5.49
CA GLU A 51 9.01 0.52 4.35
C GLU A 51 9.40 -0.57 3.33
N THR A 52 9.94 -1.69 3.81
CA THR A 52 10.35 -2.80 2.96
C THR A 52 9.15 -3.40 2.24
N VAL A 53 8.06 -3.66 2.96
CA VAL A 53 6.85 -4.23 2.36
C VAL A 53 6.23 -3.30 1.31
N TYR A 54 6.15 -1.99 1.58
CA TYR A 54 5.65 -1.02 0.60
C TYR A 54 6.57 -0.92 -0.62
N SER A 55 7.88 -1.00 -0.43
CA SER A 55 8.86 -0.94 -1.53
C SER A 55 8.73 -2.17 -2.44
N GLU A 56 8.71 -3.37 -1.86
CA GLU A 56 8.54 -4.61 -2.63
C GLU A 56 7.20 -4.66 -3.37
N LEU A 57 6.14 -4.13 -2.75
CA LEU A 57 4.82 -4.04 -3.37
C LEU A 57 4.81 -3.09 -4.56
N HIS A 58 5.47 -1.94 -4.45
CA HIS A 58 5.64 -1.02 -5.58
C HIS A 58 6.43 -1.68 -6.72
N ASP A 59 7.52 -2.38 -6.43
CA ASP A 59 8.30 -3.10 -7.44
C ASP A 59 7.48 -4.21 -8.12
N ALA A 60 6.69 -4.98 -7.35
CA ALA A 60 5.82 -6.02 -7.88
C ALA A 60 4.69 -5.47 -8.77
N LEU A 61 4.07 -4.35 -8.39
CA LEU A 61 3.08 -3.66 -9.23
C LEU A 61 3.70 -3.14 -10.53
N LEU A 62 4.89 -2.56 -10.44
CA LEU A 62 5.60 -2.00 -11.58
C LEU A 62 6.04 -3.13 -12.54
N GLN A 63 6.46 -4.26 -12.00
CA GLN A 63 6.76 -5.47 -12.77
C GLN A 63 5.50 -5.98 -13.50
N ALA A 64 4.40 -6.18 -12.79
CA ALA A 64 3.15 -6.66 -13.39
C ALA A 64 2.64 -5.71 -14.50
N LEU A 65 2.74 -4.39 -14.28
CA LEU A 65 2.38 -3.38 -15.28
C LEU A 65 3.28 -3.43 -16.52
N ASN A 66 4.57 -3.70 -16.35
CA ASN A 66 5.50 -3.87 -17.47
C ASN A 66 5.30 -5.19 -18.21
N GLU A 67 4.81 -6.24 -17.54
CA GLU A 67 4.50 -7.53 -18.16
C GLU A 67 3.20 -7.49 -18.99
N ASP A 68 2.23 -6.65 -18.61
CA ASP A 68 1.00 -6.41 -19.38
C ASP A 68 1.23 -5.50 -20.60
N ALA A 69 2.35 -4.75 -20.63
CA ALA A 69 2.75 -4.00 -21.81
C ALA A 69 3.29 -4.97 -22.89
N PRO A 70 2.63 -5.09 -24.06
CA PRO A 70 3.21 -5.89 -25.13
C PRO A 70 4.56 -5.29 -25.52
N LEU A 71 5.60 -6.12 -25.46
CA LEU A 71 6.92 -5.89 -26.06
C LEU A 71 6.74 -5.46 -27.53
N GLY A 72 6.69 -4.14 -27.77
CA GLY A 72 6.87 -3.50 -29.05
C GLY A 72 6.00 -3.98 -30.21
N GLU A 73 4.90 -3.27 -30.48
CA GLU A 73 4.56 -3.01 -31.88
C GLU A 73 5.33 -1.76 -32.33
N GLY A 74 6.54 -1.99 -32.84
CA GLY A 74 7.25 -0.99 -33.62
C GLY A 74 6.38 -0.55 -34.79
N ARG A 75 6.07 0.74 -34.87
CA ARG A 75 5.62 1.34 -36.13
C ARG A 75 6.81 2.05 -36.76
N SER A 76 7.39 1.36 -37.75
CA SER A 76 8.26 1.94 -38.78
C SER A 76 7.54 3.00 -39.61
#